data_AF-A0A9W8ASD5-F1
#
_entry.id   AF-A0A9W8ASD5-F1
#
_cell.length_a   1.000
_cell.length_b   1.000
_cell.length_c   1.000
_cell.angle_alpha   90.00
_cell.angle_beta   90.00
_cell.angle_gamma   90.00
#
_symmetry.space_group_name_H-M   'P 1'
#
loop_
_entity.id
_entity.type
_entity.pdbx_description
1 polymer ?
#
loop_
_entity_poly.entity_id
_entity_poly.type
_entity_poly.pdbx_seq_one_letter_code
_entity_poly.pdbx_strand_id
1 'polypeptide(L)'
;MVMCSGYMFVKIRSMPFMSQKNNKPVYVQPQFQQQLGVETQIVTVLYSLCGALVVALVNRVPKFQSPVSRNVGACIIMGLFLVTYNALIVVFRQKYPHYPYRLFI
;
A
#
# COMPACT_ATOMS: atom_id res chain seq x y z
N MET A 1 -6.76 -2.99 -9.17
CA MET A 1 -6.60 -2.63 -7.74
C MET A 1 -7.68 -1.68 -7.22
N VAL A 2 -8.16 -0.68 -7.98
CA VAL A 2 -9.19 0.29 -7.51
C VAL A 2 -10.45 -0.37 -6.95
N MET A 3 -10.96 -1.43 -7.58
CA MET A 3 -12.17 -2.10 -7.06
C MET A 3 -11.92 -2.88 -5.77
N CYS A 4 -10.67 -3.27 -5.50
CA CYS A 4 -10.26 -3.98 -4.30
C CYS A 4 -9.87 -3.05 -3.13
N SER A 5 -9.81 -1.73 -3.36
CA SER A 5 -9.38 -0.77 -2.33
C SER A 5 -10.53 -0.15 -1.54
N GLY A 6 -11.78 -0.58 -1.78
CA GLY A 6 -12.97 -0.03 -1.11
C GLY A 6 -13.62 1.16 -1.84
N TYR A 7 -13.29 1.39 -3.11
CA TYR A 7 -13.86 2.48 -3.91
C TYR A 7 -15.40 2.51 -3.93
N MET A 8 -16.03 1.34 -4.05
CA MET A 8 -17.51 1.24 -4.05
C MET A 8 -18.13 1.60 -2.70
N PHE A 9 -17.44 1.33 -1.59
CA PHE A 9 -17.92 1.71 -0.25
C PHE A 9 -18.04 3.23 -0.13
N VAL A 10 -16.98 3.96 -0.52
CA VAL A 10 -16.97 5.43 -0.52
C VAL A 10 -18.07 5.99 -1.42
N LYS A 11 -18.24 5.40 -2.61
CA LYS A 11 -19.25 5.84 -3.58
C LYS A 11 -20.69 5.63 -3.09
N ILE A 12 -21.01 4.45 -2.53
CA ILE A 12 -22.37 4.13 -2.05
C ILE A 12 -22.73 4.98 -0.82
N ARG A 13 -21.78 5.16 0.10
CA ARG A 13 -22.01 5.89 1.36
C ARG A 13 -21.78 7.41 1.24
N SER A 14 -21.43 7.90 0.06
CA SER A 14 -21.09 9.32 -0.17
C SER A 14 -20.09 9.86 0.85
N MET A 15 -19.06 9.06 1.16
CA MET A 15 -18.06 9.42 2.17
C MET A 15 -17.22 10.61 1.69
N PRO A 16 -16.81 11.53 2.59
CA PRO A 16 -15.99 12.66 2.21
C PRO A 16 -14.60 12.23 1.73
N PHE A 17 -14.00 13.04 0.85
CA PHE A 17 -12.67 12.75 0.31
C PHE A 17 -11.57 12.88 1.37
N MET A 18 -11.65 13.92 2.21
CA MET A 18 -10.79 14.14 3.37
C MET A 18 -11.66 14.50 4.58
N SER A 19 -11.18 14.16 5.78
CA SER A 19 -11.80 14.59 7.03
C SER A 19 -10.87 15.58 7.73
N GLN A 20 -11.42 16.47 8.57
CA GLN A 20 -10.64 17.36 9.41
C GLN A 20 -10.90 17.04 10.87
N LYS A 21 -9.83 16.92 11.66
CA LYS A 21 -9.92 16.78 13.13
C LYS A 21 -9.04 17.85 13.74
N ASN A 22 -9.64 18.73 14.56
CA ASN A 22 -8.93 19.78 15.28
C ASN A 22 -8.09 20.70 14.36
N ASN A 23 -8.71 21.22 13.29
CA ASN A 23 -8.09 22.02 12.23
C ASN A 23 -6.93 21.36 11.44
N LYS A 24 -6.69 20.06 11.61
CA LYS A 24 -5.68 19.31 10.86
C LYS A 24 -6.35 18.35 9.86
N PRO A 25 -5.84 18.25 8.62
CA PRO A 25 -6.33 17.27 7.67
C PRO A 25 -5.99 15.86 8.15
N VAL A 26 -7.00 14.99 8.18
CA VAL A 26 -6.88 13.58 8.51
C VAL A 26 -7.05 12.78 7.22
N TYR A 27 -5.97 12.12 6.82
CA TYR A 27 -5.92 11.29 5.62
C TYR A 27 -6.33 9.84 5.88
N VAL A 28 -6.24 9.37 7.13
CA VAL A 28 -6.64 8.03 7.53
C VAL A 28 -7.45 8.11 8.82
N GLN A 29 -8.71 7.67 8.78
CA GLN A 29 -9.59 7.58 9.93
C GLN A 29 -9.24 6.35 10.77
N PRO A 30 -9.07 6.49 12.10
CA PRO A 30 -8.71 5.41 13.02
C PRO A 30 -9.91 4.51 13.38
N GLN A 31 -10.84 4.30 12.44
CA GLN A 31 -12.03 3.49 12.61
C GLN A 31 -12.14 2.48 11.46
N PHE A 32 -12.51 1.23 11.79
CA PHE A 32 -12.61 0.16 10.79
C PHE A 32 -13.80 0.27 9.86
N GLN A 33 -14.94 0.72 10.39
CA GLN A 33 -16.20 0.75 9.65
C GLN A 33 -16.32 1.97 8.72
N GLN A 34 -15.35 2.88 8.76
CA GLN A 34 -15.33 4.08 7.93
C GLN A 34 -14.06 4.15 7.10
N GLN A 35 -14.21 4.68 5.90
CA GLN A 35 -13.12 4.83 4.94
C GLN A 35 -13.34 6.12 4.15
N LEU A 36 -12.29 6.94 4.07
CA LEU A 36 -12.29 8.18 3.29
C LEU A 36 -11.95 7.93 1.82
N GLY A 37 -12.33 8.86 0.96
CA GLY A 37 -11.94 8.84 -0.45
C GLY A 37 -10.42 8.80 -0.63
N VAL A 38 -9.67 9.63 0.10
CA VAL A 38 -8.20 9.68 0.01
C VAL A 38 -7.55 8.36 0.45
N GLU A 39 -8.11 7.65 1.44
CA GLU A 39 -7.62 6.34 1.87
C GLU A 39 -7.69 5.31 0.77
N THR A 40 -8.80 5.26 0.02
CA THR A 40 -8.96 4.32 -1.10
C THR A 40 -7.89 4.54 -2.17
N GLN A 41 -7.50 5.79 -2.43
CA GLN A 41 -6.47 6.13 -3.40
C GLN A 41 -5.08 5.70 -2.90
N ILE A 42 -4.75 5.98 -1.65
CA ILE A 42 -3.49 5.55 -1.03
C ILE A 42 -3.36 4.02 -1.11
N VAL A 43 -4.40 3.28 -0.70
CA VAL A 43 -4.41 1.82 -0.74
C VAL A 43 -4.32 1.30 -2.18
N THR A 44 -5.01 1.95 -3.12
CA THR A 44 -4.92 1.59 -4.54
C THR A 44 -3.48 1.71 -5.07
N VAL A 45 -2.79 2.81 -4.75
CA VAL A 45 -1.42 3.05 -5.17
C VAL A 45 -0.49 2.00 -4.57
N LEU A 46 -0.58 1.75 -3.25
CA LEU A 46 0.24 0.74 -2.57
C LEU A 46 0.04 -0.65 -3.16
N TYR A 47 -1.20 -1.08 -3.38
CA TYR A 47 -1.48 -2.37 -4.00
C TYR A 47 -0.97 -2.45 -5.44
N SER A 48 -1.10 -1.36 -6.21
CA SER A 48 -0.59 -1.32 -7.58
C SER A 48 0.94 -1.41 -7.63
N LEU A 49 1.64 -0.75 -6.70
CA LEU A 49 3.10 -0.82 -6.58
C LEU A 49 3.56 -2.22 -6.19
N CYS A 50 2.95 -2.83 -5.19
CA CYS A 50 3.26 -4.21 -4.81
C CYS A 50 3.08 -5.18 -5.99
N GLY A 51 1.95 -5.07 -6.71
CA GLY A 51 1.70 -5.89 -7.90
C GLY A 51 2.72 -5.64 -9.01
N ALA A 52 3.04 -4.37 -9.29
CA ALA A 52 4.02 -4.00 -10.31
C ALA A 52 5.43 -4.51 -9.97
N LEU A 53 5.83 -4.47 -8.70
CA LEU A 53 7.12 -4.99 -8.24
C LEU A 53 7.22 -6.50 -8.40
N VAL A 54 6.15 -7.25 -8.10
CA VAL A 54 6.11 -8.70 -8.34
C VAL A 54 6.20 -9.01 -9.83
N VAL A 55 5.45 -8.30 -10.67
CA VAL A 55 5.51 -8.45 -12.13
C VAL A 55 6.90 -8.09 -12.67
N ALA A 56 7.53 -7.04 -12.13
CA ALA A 56 8.89 -6.66 -12.50
C ALA A 56 9.91 -7.73 -12.07
N LEU A 57 9.75 -8.33 -10.89
CA LEU A 57 10.61 -9.41 -10.41
C LEU A 57 10.55 -10.61 -11.36
N VAL A 58 9.35 -11.01 -11.78
CA VAL A 58 9.17 -12.17 -12.67
C VAL A 58 9.62 -11.88 -14.11
N ASN A 59 9.31 -10.70 -14.65
CA ASN A 59 9.52 -10.42 -16.08
C ASN A 59 10.84 -9.71 -16.41
N ARG A 60 11.40 -8.93 -15.49
CA ARG A 60 12.62 -8.13 -15.75
C ARG A 60 13.89 -8.81 -15.25
N VAL A 61 13.85 -9.44 -14.08
CA VAL A 61 15.03 -10.07 -13.48
C VAL A 61 15.61 -11.20 -14.36
N PRO A 62 14.83 -12.09 -14.98
CA PRO A 62 15.40 -13.16 -15.80
C PRO A 62 16.11 -12.68 -17.08
N LYS A 63 15.88 -11.44 -17.50
CA LYS A 63 16.44 -10.87 -18.74
C LYS A 63 17.88 -10.37 -18.58
N PHE A 64 18.41 -10.31 -17.36
CA PHE A 64 19.81 -9.93 -17.15
C PHE A 64 20.74 -11.05 -17.63
N GLN A 65 21.65 -10.71 -18.56
CA GLN A 65 22.59 -11.66 -19.14
C GLN A 65 23.65 -12.11 -18.13
N SER A 66 24.10 -11.22 -17.25
CA SER A 66 25.10 -11.57 -16.24
C SER A 66 24.44 -12.13 -14.96
N PRO A 67 24.93 -13.25 -14.42
CA PRO A 67 24.34 -13.91 -13.24
C PRO A 67 24.43 -13.02 -11.98
N VAL A 68 25.50 -12.23 -11.86
CA VAL A 68 25.69 -11.29 -10.74
C VAL A 68 24.66 -10.16 -10.80
N SER A 69 24.47 -9.53 -11.96
CA SER A 69 23.48 -8.45 -12.12
C SER A 69 22.05 -8.96 -11.91
N ARG A 70 21.77 -10.21 -12.28
CA ARG A 70 20.48 -10.85 -12.01
C ARG A 70 20.19 -10.97 -10.51
N ASN A 71 21.15 -11.48 -9.75
CA ASN A 71 20.98 -11.67 -8.31
C ASN A 71 20.86 -10.33 -7.58
N VAL A 72 21.69 -9.34 -7.94
CA VAL A 72 21.62 -8.00 -7.37
C VAL A 72 20.29 -7.33 -7.72
N GLY A 73 19.84 -7.42 -8.98
CA GLY A 73 18.54 -6.90 -9.41
C GLY A 73 17.37 -7.54 -8.66
N ALA A 74 17.43 -8.86 -8.43
CA ALA A 74 16.44 -9.58 -7.63
C ALA A 74 16.40 -9.06 -6.18
N CYS A 75 17.57 -8.92 -5.53
CA CYS A 75 17.67 -8.41 -4.17
C CYS A 75 17.13 -6.97 -4.04
N ILE A 76 17.42 -6.10 -5.00
CA ILE A 76 16.95 -4.70 -5.01
C ILE A 76 15.42 -4.66 -5.12
N ILE A 77 14.84 -5.37 -6.10
CA ILE A 77 13.38 -5.36 -6.32
C ILE A 77 12.66 -6.02 -5.13
N MET A 78 13.22 -7.09 -4.57
CA MET A 78 12.69 -7.73 -3.37
C MET A 78 12.74 -6.78 -2.16
N GLY A 79 13.84 -6.05 -1.97
CA GLY A 79 13.95 -5.03 -0.93
C GLY A 79 12.91 -3.93 -1.09
N LEU A 80 12.72 -3.43 -2.32
CA LEU A 80 11.71 -2.42 -2.62
C LEU A 80 10.28 -2.93 -2.38
N PHE A 81 10.01 -4.21 -2.68
CA PHE A 81 8.75 -4.87 -2.37
C PHE A 81 8.50 -4.91 -0.86
N LEU A 82 9.50 -5.31 -0.07
CA LEU A 82 9.39 -5.36 1.39
C LEU A 82 9.13 -3.98 2.00
N VAL A 83 9.80 -2.93 1.51
CA VAL A 83 9.56 -1.54 1.95
C VAL A 83 8.13 -1.11 1.63
N THR A 84 7.65 -1.40 0.42
CA THR A 84 6.28 -1.04 0.01
C THR A 84 5.23 -1.81 0.82
N TYR A 85 5.49 -3.09 1.10
CA TYR A 85 4.62 -3.92 1.94
C TYR A 85 4.62 -3.45 3.40
N ASN A 86 5.76 -3.00 3.93
CA ASN A 86 5.82 -2.39 5.25
C ASN A 86 4.98 -1.11 5.32
N ALA A 87 5.04 -0.23 4.32
CA ALA A 87 4.20 0.97 4.27
C ALA A 87 2.70 0.62 4.32
N LEU A 88 2.30 -0.48 3.68
CA LEU A 88 0.94 -0.99 3.76
C LEU A 88 0.54 -1.41 5.18
N ILE A 89 1.41 -2.15 5.88
CA ILE A 89 1.19 -2.53 7.28
C ILE A 89 1.10 -1.29 8.17
N VAL A 90 1.92 -0.26 7.94
CA VAL A 90 1.85 1.00 8.70
C VAL A 90 0.48 1.67 8.53
N VAL A 91 -0.03 1.78 7.30
CA VAL A 91 -1.37 2.32 7.04
C VAL A 91 -2.45 1.47 7.72
N PHE A 92 -2.33 0.14 7.68
CA PHE A 92 -3.25 -0.76 8.38
C PHE A 92 -3.24 -0.55 9.89
N ARG A 93 -2.06 -0.37 10.49
CA ARG A 93 -1.90 -0.11 11.93
C ARG A 93 -2.43 1.26 12.36
N GLN A 94 -2.43 2.25 11.47
CA GLN A 94 -3.12 3.53 11.73
C GLN A 94 -4.64 3.34 11.87
N LYS A 95 -5.23 2.42 11.11
CA LYS A 95 -6.64 2.01 11.29
C LYS A 95 -6.85 1.10 12.50
N TYR A 96 -5.88 0.21 12.79
CA TYR A 96 -5.96 -0.72 13.91
C TYR A 96 -4.76 -0.61 14.86
N PRO A 97 -4.83 0.30 15.85
CA PRO A 97 -3.72 0.52 16.78
C PRO A 97 -3.35 -0.71 17.61
N HIS A 98 -4.30 -1.62 17.83
CA HIS A 98 -4.11 -2.84 18.63
C HIS A 98 -3.47 -3.99 17.85
N TYR A 99 -3.15 -3.79 16.57
CA TYR A 99 -2.43 -4.80 15.80
C TYR A 99 -0.98 -4.96 16.32
N PRO A 100 -0.59 -6.14 16.82
CA PRO A 100 0.67 -6.31 17.53
C PRO A 100 1.88 -6.51 16.61
N TYR A 101 1.68 -6.86 15.34
CA TYR A 101 2.77 -7.22 14.43
C TYR A 101 3.26 -6.04 13.60
N ARG A 102 4.58 -5.98 13.39
CA ARG A 102 5.30 -4.98 12.59
C ARG A 102 6.30 -5.72 11.71
N LEU A 103 6.48 -5.25 10.48
CA LEU A 103 7.49 -5.84 9.59
C LEU A 103 8.88 -5.25 9.85
N PHE A 104 8.98 -3.92 9.90
CA PHE A 104 10.22 -3.18 10.21
C PHE A 104 9.99 -2.11 11.28
N ILE A 105 8.91 -1.31 11.11
CA ILE A 105 8.51 -0.18 11.97
C ILE A 105 7.07 -0.32 12.44
#